data_AF-A0A2V9N8U2-F1
#
_entry.id   AF-A0A2V9N8U2-F1
#
_cell.length_a   1.000
_cell.length_b   1.000
_cell.length_c   1.000
_cell.angle_alpha   90.00
_cell.angle_beta   90.00
_cell.angle_gamma   90.00
#
_symmetry.space_group_name_H-M   'P 1'
#
loop_
_entity.id
_entity.type
_entity.pdbx_description
1 polymer ?
#
loop_
_entity_poly.entity_id
_entity_poly.type
_entity_poly.pdbx_seq_one_letter_code
_entity_poly.pdbx_strand_id
1 'polypeptide(L)'
;MEPDLCNDDPSRVLLRQFMGAIAEYDKKMIVTKLRIARQRIRNTTGRCEGRKPFGTRDGEIATVARIRELHAEGENYTAIADTLNQEGHATRTGGKWHVATVSRVLNRIEATSYLINGG
;
A
#
# COMPACT_ATOMS: atom_id res chain seq x y z
N MET A 1 -18.33 -43.75 26.85
CA MET A 1 -18.63 -42.30 26.87
C MET A 1 -20.10 -42.20 26.54
N GLU A 2 -20.92 -41.76 27.50
CA GLU A 2 -22.38 -41.61 27.27
C GLU A 2 -22.60 -40.65 26.09
N PRO A 3 -23.42 -41.00 25.08
CA PRO A 3 -23.79 -40.08 24.02
C PRO A 3 -24.59 -38.92 24.64
N ASP A 4 -24.20 -37.68 24.36
CA ASP A 4 -24.97 -36.50 24.80
C ASP A 4 -26.29 -36.45 24.02
N LEU A 5 -27.33 -37.07 24.59
CA LEU A 5 -28.69 -37.14 24.03
C LEU A 5 -29.29 -35.76 23.71
N CYS A 6 -28.77 -34.70 24.32
CA CYS A 6 -29.26 -33.34 24.10
C CYS A 6 -28.51 -32.60 22.98
N ASN A 7 -27.59 -33.20 22.24
CA ASN A 7 -26.85 -32.48 21.19
C ASN A 7 -27.76 -32.09 20.00
N ASP A 8 -28.76 -32.92 19.69
CA ASP A 8 -29.73 -32.70 18.61
C ASP A 8 -31.04 -32.06 19.08
N ASP A 9 -31.11 -31.59 20.33
CA ASP A 9 -32.26 -30.84 20.82
C ASP A 9 -32.49 -29.60 19.93
N PRO A 10 -33.70 -29.41 19.35
CA PRO A 10 -33.97 -28.31 18.42
C PRO A 10 -33.66 -26.94 19.00
N SER A 11 -33.82 -26.75 20.32
CA SER A 11 -33.52 -25.48 21.00
C SER A 11 -32.02 -25.21 21.04
N ARG A 12 -31.19 -26.25 21.28
CA ARG A 12 -29.73 -26.16 21.26
C ARG A 12 -29.18 -25.93 19.84
N VAL A 13 -29.78 -26.57 18.83
CA VAL A 13 -29.44 -26.32 17.41
C VAL A 13 -29.75 -24.87 17.04
N LEU A 14 -30.94 -24.37 17.38
CA LEU A 14 -31.33 -22.97 17.17
C LEU A 14 -30.34 -22.01 17.83
N LEU A 15 -30.02 -22.23 19.11
CA LEU A 15 -29.09 -21.37 19.85
C LEU A 15 -27.72 -21.32 19.18
N ARG A 16 -27.20 -22.47 18.73
CA ARG A 16 -25.91 -22.55 18.03
C ARG A 16 -25.93 -21.79 16.71
N GLN A 17 -26.99 -21.91 15.93
CA GLN A 17 -27.16 -21.16 14.68
C GLN A 17 -27.24 -19.66 14.94
N PHE A 18 -28.01 -19.26 15.95
CA PHE A 18 -28.14 -17.85 16.35
C PHE A 18 -26.80 -17.26 16.82
N MET A 19 -26.05 -18.00 17.65
CA MET A 19 -24.69 -17.63 18.04
C MET A 19 -23.76 -17.54 16.83
N GLY A 20 -23.88 -18.44 15.86
CA GLY A 20 -23.15 -18.38 14.59
C GLY A 20 -23.47 -17.10 13.81
N ALA A 21 -24.74 -16.73 13.72
CA ALA A 21 -25.19 -15.51 13.05
C ALA A 21 -24.68 -14.24 13.76
N ILE A 22 -24.70 -14.21 15.10
CA ILE A 22 -24.12 -13.10 15.88
C ILE A 22 -22.62 -12.97 15.65
N ALA A 23 -21.88 -14.09 15.70
CA ALA A 23 -20.44 -14.07 15.46
C ALA A 23 -20.10 -13.57 14.04
N GLU A 24 -20.90 -13.94 13.04
CA GLU A 24 -20.76 -13.43 11.68
C GLU A 24 -21.06 -11.92 11.60
N TYR A 25 -22.11 -11.46 12.27
CA TYR A 25 -22.46 -10.04 12.37
C TYR A 25 -21.31 -9.22 12.97
N ASP A 26 -20.76 -9.65 14.11
CA ASP A 26 -19.67 -8.94 14.79
C ASP A 26 -18.43 -8.82 13.90
N LYS A 27 -18.06 -9.91 13.22
CA LYS A 27 -16.96 -9.90 12.23
C LYS A 27 -17.24 -8.86 11.13
N LYS A 28 -18.44 -8.86 10.55
CA LYS A 28 -18.83 -7.91 9.49
C LYS A 28 -18.84 -6.46 9.97
N MET A 29 -19.26 -6.22 11.20
CA MET A 29 -19.23 -4.90 11.83
C MET A 29 -17.80 -4.41 12.03
N ILE A 30 -16.88 -5.25 12.51
CA ILE A 30 -15.46 -4.92 12.64
C ILE A 30 -14.87 -4.58 11.27
N VAL A 31 -15.10 -5.41 10.26
CA VAL A 31 -14.60 -5.18 8.89
C VAL A 31 -15.12 -3.85 8.33
N THR A 32 -16.40 -3.55 8.54
CA THR A 32 -17.03 -2.30 8.11
C THR A 32 -16.42 -1.09 8.79
N LYS A 33 -16.27 -1.12 10.12
CA LYS A 33 -15.62 -0.05 10.89
C LYS A 33 -14.20 0.21 10.41
N LEU A 34 -13.40 -0.84 10.24
CA LEU A 34 -12.02 -0.74 9.76
C LEU A 34 -11.94 -0.20 8.33
N ARG A 35 -12.86 -0.59 7.44
CA ARG A 35 -12.95 -0.05 6.08
C ARG A 35 -13.21 1.45 6.09
N ILE A 36 -14.19 1.91 6.86
CA ILE A 36 -14.53 3.33 6.99
C ILE A 36 -13.33 4.11 7.52
N ALA A 37 -12.67 3.61 8.56
CA ALA A 37 -11.47 4.26 9.12
C ALA A 37 -10.36 4.41 8.06
N ARG A 38 -10.06 3.34 7.30
CA ARG A 38 -9.07 3.41 6.21
C ARG A 38 -9.47 4.37 5.10
N GLN A 39 -10.76 4.44 4.75
CA GLN A 39 -11.26 5.35 3.73
C GLN A 39 -11.10 6.81 4.17
N ARG A 40 -11.41 7.13 5.43
CA ARG A 40 -11.21 8.48 5.99
C ARG A 40 -9.75 8.91 5.89
N ILE A 41 -8.82 8.07 6.34
CA ILE A 41 -7.38 8.36 6.25
C ILE A 41 -6.95 8.52 4.79
N ARG A 42 -7.42 7.65 3.88
CA ARG A 42 -7.11 7.75 2.45
C ARG A 42 -7.61 9.06 1.83
N ASN A 43 -8.81 9.51 2.20
CA ASN A 43 -9.35 10.77 1.69
C ASN A 43 -8.57 11.98 2.21
N THR A 44 -8.16 11.98 3.48
CA THR A 44 -7.42 13.10 4.08
C THR A 44 -5.97 13.15 3.64
N THR A 45 -5.29 12.00 3.58
CA THR A 45 -3.83 11.92 3.35
C THR A 45 -3.45 11.39 1.97
N GLY A 46 -4.42 11.03 1.14
CA GLY A 46 -4.23 10.36 -0.15
C GLY A 46 -3.91 8.86 -0.04
N ARG A 47 -3.47 8.36 1.12
CA ARG A 47 -3.06 6.95 1.28
C ARG A 47 -3.20 6.44 2.71
N CYS A 48 -3.78 5.25 2.88
CA CYS A 48 -3.87 4.60 4.20
C CYS A 48 -3.01 3.33 4.34
N GLU A 49 -2.69 2.62 3.25
CA GLU A 49 -2.14 1.26 3.32
C GLU A 49 -1.13 0.93 2.21
N GLY A 50 -0.56 -0.27 2.31
CA GLY A 50 0.42 -0.80 1.36
C GLY A 50 1.83 -0.23 1.52
N ARG A 51 2.76 -0.70 0.68
CA ARG A 51 4.16 -0.28 0.72
C ARG A 51 4.29 1.21 0.40
N LYS A 52 4.98 1.96 1.27
CA LYS A 52 5.27 3.39 1.05
C LYS A 52 5.98 3.60 -0.30
N PRO A 53 5.66 4.66 -1.06
CA PRO A 53 6.38 5.02 -2.27
C PRO A 53 7.88 5.22 -2.02
N PHE A 54 8.73 4.94 -3.02
CA PHE A 54 10.17 5.25 -2.93
C PHE A 54 10.38 6.76 -2.86
N GLY A 55 11.24 7.27 -1.99
CA GLY A 55 11.37 8.69 -1.67
C GLY A 55 10.68 9.10 -0.38
N THR A 56 10.15 8.14 0.39
CA THR A 56 9.50 8.42 1.69
C THR A 56 10.43 8.12 2.87
N ARG A 57 11.51 7.37 2.65
CA ARG A 57 12.49 7.05 3.70
C ARG A 57 13.71 7.94 3.57
N ASP A 58 14.38 8.16 4.70
CA ASP A 58 15.68 8.83 4.74
C ASP A 58 16.68 8.09 3.84
N GLY A 59 17.45 8.84 3.06
CA GLY A 59 18.34 8.31 2.01
C GLY A 59 17.69 8.12 0.63
N GLU A 60 16.38 7.89 0.53
CA GLU A 60 15.70 7.78 -0.78
C GLU A 60 15.46 9.16 -1.43
N ILE A 61 15.41 10.22 -0.62
CA ILE A 61 15.14 11.59 -1.08
C ILE A 61 16.24 12.08 -2.02
N ALA A 62 17.51 11.80 -1.70
CA ALA A 62 18.65 12.17 -2.53
C ALA A 62 18.60 11.49 -3.92
N THR A 63 18.28 10.19 -3.95
CA THR A 63 18.10 9.47 -5.22
C THR A 63 16.91 9.99 -6.02
N VAL A 64 15.81 10.37 -5.36
CA VAL A 64 14.66 11.01 -6.03
C VAL A 64 15.03 12.37 -6.63
N ALA A 65 15.83 13.17 -5.91
CA ALA A 65 16.33 14.44 -6.43
C ALA A 65 17.22 14.22 -7.65
N ARG A 66 18.15 13.25 -7.60
CA ARG A 66 19.02 12.88 -8.72
C ARG A 66 18.23 12.40 -9.94
N ILE A 67 17.20 11.57 -9.74
CA ILE A 67 16.29 11.14 -10.82
C ILE A 67 15.63 12.34 -11.50
N ARG A 68 15.17 13.33 -10.73
CA ARG A 68 14.51 14.52 -11.27
C ARG A 68 15.49 15.42 -12.04
N GLU A 69 16.70 15.58 -11.52
CA GLU A 69 17.77 16.35 -12.16
C GLU A 69 18.11 15.77 -13.54
N LEU A 70 18.43 14.48 -13.60
CA LEU A 70 18.74 13.81 -14.87
C LEU A 70 17.57 13.89 -15.88
N HIS A 71 16.33 13.77 -15.41
CA HIS A 71 15.18 13.93 -16.29
C HIS A 71 15.02 15.37 -16.81
N ALA A 72 15.30 16.37 -15.97
CA ALA A 72 15.26 17.78 -16.38
C ALA A 72 16.37 18.13 -17.40
N GLU A 73 17.49 17.42 -17.37
CA GLU A 73 18.57 17.49 -18.37
C GLU A 73 18.17 16.85 -19.72
N GLY A 74 17.03 16.16 -19.77
CA GLY A 74 16.51 15.52 -20.99
C GLY A 74 16.91 14.05 -21.14
N GLU A 75 17.50 13.43 -20.12
CA GLU A 75 17.88 12.02 -20.16
C GLU A 75 16.65 11.11 -20.25
N ASN A 76 16.77 10.06 -21.06
CA ASN A 76 15.74 9.04 -21.16
C ASN A 76 15.79 8.07 -19.96
N TYR A 77 14.71 7.33 -19.72
CA TYR A 77 14.61 6.43 -18.56
C TYR A 77 15.68 5.35 -18.47
N THR A 78 16.24 4.93 -19.62
CA THR A 78 17.33 3.95 -19.67
C THR A 78 18.62 4.58 -19.18
N ALA A 79 18.98 5.74 -19.73
CA ALA A 79 20.16 6.49 -19.32
C ALA A 79 20.12 6.87 -17.83
N ILE A 80 18.95 7.27 -17.31
CA ILE A 80 18.77 7.53 -15.88
C ILE A 80 19.03 6.26 -15.05
N ALA A 81 18.47 5.10 -15.44
CA ALA A 81 18.68 3.85 -14.70
C ALA A 81 20.16 3.44 -14.68
N ASP A 82 20.85 3.57 -15.81
CA ASP A 82 22.27 3.24 -15.93
C ASP A 82 23.13 4.19 -15.09
N THR A 83 22.85 5.49 -15.12
CA THR A 83 23.54 6.50 -14.31
C THR A 83 23.40 6.22 -12.83
N LEU A 84 22.18 5.93 -12.34
CA LEU A 84 21.96 5.59 -10.93
C LEU A 84 22.72 4.33 -10.50
N ASN A 85 22.82 3.34 -11.40
CA ASN A 85 23.58 2.12 -11.13
C ASN A 85 25.09 2.39 -11.08
N GLN A 86 25.60 3.25 -11.97
CA GLN A 86 27.02 3.64 -12.01
C GLN A 86 27.40 4.48 -10.78
N GLU A 87 26.53 5.40 -10.35
CA GLU A 87 26.70 6.23 -9.15
C GLU A 87 26.52 5.44 -7.83
N GLY A 88 26.09 4.18 -7.90
CA GLY A 88 25.91 3.33 -6.73
C GLY A 88 24.66 3.65 -5.90
N HIS A 89 23.67 4.36 -6.47
CA HIS A 89 22.41 4.61 -5.79
C HIS A 89 21.63 3.30 -5.61
N ALA A 90 21.48 2.84 -4.38
CA ALA A 90 20.75 1.61 -4.09
C ALA A 90 19.23 1.79 -4.21
N THR A 91 18.55 0.79 -4.80
CA THR A 91 17.10 0.65 -4.61
C THR A 91 16.78 0.23 -3.18
N ARG A 92 15.52 0.38 -2.75
CA ARG A 92 15.13 0.05 -1.36
C ARG A 92 15.38 -1.40 -0.91
N THR A 93 15.54 -2.32 -1.85
CA THR A 93 15.87 -3.73 -1.57
C THR A 93 17.31 -4.08 -1.96
N GLY A 94 18.16 -3.09 -2.23
CA GLY A 94 19.59 -3.29 -2.53
C GLY A 94 19.88 -3.84 -3.93
N GLY A 95 18.92 -3.83 -4.85
CA GLY A 95 19.12 -4.25 -6.25
C GLY A 95 19.42 -3.08 -7.18
N LYS A 96 19.74 -3.40 -8.45
CA LYS A 96 19.95 -2.41 -9.51
C LYS A 96 18.67 -1.66 -9.90
N TRP A 97 18.83 -0.45 -10.38
CA TRP A 97 17.80 0.32 -11.05
C TRP A 97 17.45 -0.30 -12.39
N HIS A 98 16.15 -0.42 -12.62
CA HIS A 98 15.57 -0.85 -13.88
C HIS A 98 14.71 0.30 -14.43
N VAL A 99 14.67 0.43 -15.76
CA VAL A 99 13.91 1.46 -16.50
C VAL A 99 12.46 1.57 -16.00
N ALA A 100 11.77 0.45 -15.84
CA ALA A 100 10.39 0.41 -15.36
C ALA A 100 10.21 0.95 -13.93
N THR A 101 11.23 0.83 -13.07
CA THR A 101 11.19 1.39 -11.71
C THR A 101 11.43 2.89 -11.74
N VAL A 102 12.38 3.36 -12.57
CA VAL A 102 12.64 4.79 -12.78
C VAL A 102 11.39 5.49 -13.30
N SER A 103 10.79 4.99 -14.38
CA SER A 103 9.58 5.57 -14.97
C SER A 103 8.43 5.67 -13.96
N ARG A 104 8.19 4.61 -13.15
CA ARG A 104 7.16 4.65 -12.10
C ARG A 104 7.45 5.68 -11.01
N VAL A 105 8.72 5.86 -10.64
CA VAL A 105 9.12 6.86 -9.64
C VAL A 105 8.92 8.25 -10.20
N LEU A 106 9.38 8.50 -11.43
CA LEU A 106 9.30 9.80 -12.10
C LEU A 106 7.86 10.25 -12.34
N ASN A 107 7.03 9.42 -12.98
CA ASN A 107 5.62 9.75 -13.26
C ASN A 107 4.86 10.14 -11.98
N ARG A 108 5.18 9.48 -10.86
CA ARG A 108 4.58 9.79 -9.56
C ARG A 108 5.08 11.12 -9.00
N ILE A 109 6.38 11.39 -9.12
CA ILE A 109 6.97 12.66 -8.68
C ILE A 109 6.34 13.83 -9.45
N GLU A 110 6.23 13.71 -10.77
CA GLU A 110 5.62 14.75 -11.62
C GLU A 110 4.14 14.95 -11.31
N ALA A 111 3.37 13.86 -11.17
CA ALA A 111 1.98 13.95 -10.75
C ALA A 111 1.81 14.65 -9.39
N THR A 112 2.75 14.42 -8.45
CA THR A 112 2.74 15.11 -7.15
C THR A 112 3.09 16.59 -7.30
N SER A 113 4.10 16.93 -8.10
CA SER A 113 4.48 18.32 -8.37
C SER A 113 3.36 19.10 -9.05
N TYR A 114 2.62 18.47 -9.98
CA TYR A 114 1.49 19.10 -10.66
C TYR A 114 0.38 19.48 -9.67
N LEU A 115 0.03 18.58 -8.74
CA LEU A 115 -0.99 18.83 -7.72
C LEU A 115 -0.62 19.95 -6.72
N ILE A 116 0.67 20.24 -6.54
CA ILE A 116 1.14 21.31 -5.62
C ILE A 116 1.22 22.66 -6.32
N ASN A 117 1.60 22.69 -7.61
CA ASN A 117 1.89 23.92 -8.35
C ASN A 117 0.75 24.39 -9.27
N GLY A 118 -0.35 23.64 -9.40
CA GLY A 118 -1.44 24.01 -10.31
C GLY A 118 -2.72 23.21 -10.08
N GLY A 119 -3.61 23.77 -9.27
CA GLY A 119 -5.04 23.49 -9.14
C GLY A 119 -5.78 24.78 -8.84
#